data_AF-A0A3L8ST38-F1
#
_entry.id   AF-A0A3L8ST38-F1
#
_cell.length_a   1.000
_cell.length_b   1.000
_cell.length_c   1.000
_cell.angle_alpha   90.00
_cell.angle_beta   90.00
_cell.angle_gamma   90.00
#
_symmetry.space_group_name_H-M   'P 1'
#
loop_
_entity.id
_entity.type
_entity.pdbx_description
1 polymer ?
#
loop_
_entity_poly.entity_id
_entity_poly.type
_entity_poly.pdbx_seq_one_letter_code
_entity_poly.pdbx_strand_id
1 'polypeptide(L)'
;MKEIHFQPSRKIKLNITVKNLRNSSRELSYYKAFTPQAIEKLNPPINVSVSLENRSIKIHWKPPPTIGSARKKCFLYQVKITDHNIANVSEENYKYPFHKPAKRCAAQVRVKKEICIANKIWSEWSEPVFIHYVTYVNANGDAQRLLWEHQKRTEMRTFDYRNV
;
A
#
# COMPACT_ATOMS: atom_id res chain seq x y z
N MET A 1 12.72 -1.44 10.10
CA MET A 1 12.18 -0.15 9.64
C MET A 1 12.76 0.91 10.55
N LYS A 2 13.43 1.94 10.02
CA LYS A 2 13.98 2.99 10.88
C LYS A 2 12.83 3.85 11.39
N GLU A 3 12.68 3.98 12.70
CA GLU A 3 11.76 4.95 13.27
C GLU A 3 12.25 6.35 12.89
N ILE A 4 11.43 7.10 12.15
CA ILE A 4 11.74 8.49 11.87
C ILE A 4 11.35 9.25 13.13
N HIS A 5 12.35 9.50 13.99
CA HIS A 5 12.18 10.36 15.15
C HIS A 5 12.12 11.81 14.69
N PHE A 6 10.95 12.25 14.22
CA PHE A 6 10.60 13.67 14.36
C PHE A 6 10.63 13.96 15.86
N GLN A 7 11.35 15.01 16.29
CA GLN A 7 11.35 15.43 17.70
C GLN A 7 9.88 15.45 18.20
N PRO A 8 9.50 14.57 19.15
CA PRO A 8 8.09 14.27 19.44
C PRO A 8 7.24 15.46 19.87
N SER A 9 7.85 16.59 20.24
CA SER A 9 7.22 17.67 20.98
C SER A 9 6.98 18.96 20.20
N ARG A 10 7.50 19.11 18.97
CA ARG A 10 7.33 20.37 18.24
C ARG A 10 5.97 20.43 17.55
N LYS A 11 5.00 21.06 18.24
CA LYS A 11 3.71 21.43 17.66
C LYS A 11 3.94 22.35 16.46
N ILE A 12 3.23 22.09 15.37
CA ILE A 12 3.18 23.00 14.22
C ILE A 12 2.25 24.14 14.62
N LYS A 13 2.76 25.37 14.63
CA LYS A 13 1.98 26.58 14.93
C LYS A 13 1.54 27.22 13.62
N LEU A 14 0.24 27.36 13.44
CA LEU A 14 -0.38 28.07 12.32
C LEU A 14 -0.89 29.41 12.84
N ASN A 15 -0.40 30.49 12.25
CA ASN A 15 -0.92 31.84 12.46
C ASN A 15 -1.41 32.37 11.11
N ILE A 16 -2.68 32.73 11.04
CA ILE A 16 -3.31 33.29 9.83
C ILE A 16 -3.82 34.67 10.20
N THR A 17 -3.32 35.70 9.53
CA THR A 17 -3.78 37.07 9.68
C THR A 17 -4.46 37.51 8.39
N VAL A 18 -5.69 37.99 8.52
CA VAL A 18 -6.49 38.53 7.42
C VAL A 18 -6.61 40.03 7.64
N LYS A 19 -6.14 40.81 6.66
CA LYS A 19 -6.22 42.27 6.67
C LYS A 19 -7.12 42.75 5.55
N ASN A 20 -8.12 43.55 5.88
CA ASN A 20 -8.90 44.24 4.86
C ASN A 20 -8.10 45.45 4.33
N LEU A 21 -7.79 45.44 3.03
CA LEU A 21 -7.00 46.50 2.40
C LEU A 21 -7.75 47.83 2.24
N ARG A 22 -9.08 47.82 2.16
CA ARG A 22 -9.92 49.05 2.08
C ARG A 22 -10.20 49.67 3.44
N ASN A 23 -10.17 48.86 4.50
CA ASN A 23 -10.38 49.32 5.87
C ASN A 23 -9.33 48.66 6.76
N SER A 24 -8.14 49.26 6.78
CA SER A 24 -6.95 48.75 7.46
C SER A 24 -7.09 48.60 8.98
N SER A 25 -8.20 49.08 9.56
CA SER A 25 -8.52 48.93 10.99
C SER A 25 -9.07 47.55 11.36
N ARG A 26 -9.53 46.74 10.40
CA ARG A 26 -10.04 45.37 10.64
C ARG A 26 -9.01 44.33 10.27
N GLU A 27 -8.16 44.01 11.25
CA GLU A 27 -7.26 42.86 11.23
C GLU A 27 -7.88 41.71 12.04
N LEU A 28 -7.97 40.52 11.46
CA LEU A 28 -8.43 39.31 12.14
C LEU A 28 -7.30 38.30 12.13
N SER A 29 -6.91 37.84 13.31
CA SER A 29 -5.85 36.83 13.46
C SER A 29 -6.42 35.54 14.04
N TYR A 30 -6.02 34.42 13.45
CA TYR A 30 -6.37 33.07 13.88
C TYR A 30 -5.10 32.30 14.22
N TYR A 31 -5.07 31.74 15.43
CA TYR A 31 -3.96 30.94 15.92
C TYR A 31 -4.40 29.52 16.26
N LYS A 32 -3.66 28.51 15.77
CA LYS A 32 -3.85 27.11 16.15
C LYS A 32 -2.54 26.34 16.15
N ALA A 33 -2.39 25.46 17.12
CA ALA A 33 -1.27 24.54 17.21
C ALA A 33 -1.73 23.10 16.91
N PHE A 34 -0.96 22.38 16.10
CA PHE A 34 -1.24 21.00 15.73
C PHE A 34 -0.10 20.09 16.18
N THR A 35 -0.45 18.94 16.75
CA THR A 35 0.49 17.85 16.96
C THR A 35 0.63 17.09 15.64
N PRO A 36 1.82 17.00 15.01
CA PRO A 36 1.99 16.35 13.71
C PRO A 36 1.43 14.93 13.68
N GLN A 37 1.71 14.17 14.75
CA GLN A 37 1.21 12.81 14.94
C GLN A 37 -0.31 12.71 14.96
N ALA A 38 -1.06 13.78 15.24
CA ALA A 38 -2.53 13.76 15.27
C ALA A 38 -3.17 14.15 13.93
N ILE A 39 -2.40 14.76 13.02
CA ILE A 39 -2.86 15.22 11.70
C ILE A 39 -2.22 14.44 10.54
N GLU A 40 -1.37 13.46 10.85
CA GLU A 40 -0.69 12.65 9.85
C GLU A 40 -1.68 11.85 8.99
N LYS A 41 -1.60 12.06 7.68
CA LYS A 41 -2.17 11.15 6.68
C LYS A 41 -1.06 10.25 6.16
N LEU A 42 -1.23 8.93 6.26
CA LEU A 42 -0.24 7.97 5.79
C LEU A 42 -0.15 7.95 4.26
N ASN A 43 1.04 7.70 3.74
CA ASN A 43 1.24 7.26 2.36
C ASN A 43 0.71 5.83 2.17
N PRO A 44 0.46 5.39 0.92
CA PRO A 44 0.11 3.99 0.65
C PRO A 44 1.21 3.02 1.14
N PRO A 45 0.85 1.75 1.44
CA PRO A 45 1.82 0.71 1.79
C PRO A 45 2.90 0.56 0.72
N ILE A 46 4.13 0.28 1.17
CA ILE A 46 5.30 0.14 0.28
C ILE A 46 5.58 -1.34 0.02
N ASN A 47 6.27 -1.62 -1.08
CA ASN A 47 6.68 -2.96 -1.50
C ASN A 47 5.50 -3.94 -1.56
N VAL A 48 4.38 -3.52 -2.16
CA VAL A 48 3.26 -4.41 -2.44
C VAL A 48 3.71 -5.44 -3.48
N SER A 49 3.65 -6.72 -3.12
CA SER A 49 4.05 -7.82 -3.99
C SER A 49 3.08 -8.98 -3.88
N VAL A 50 3.14 -9.88 -4.85
CA VAL A 50 2.23 -11.02 -4.97
C VAL A 50 3.05 -12.29 -5.16
N SER A 51 2.71 -13.35 -4.41
CA SER A 51 3.32 -14.68 -4.49
C SER A 51 2.26 -15.77 -4.57
N LEU A 52 2.66 -16.97 -5.02
CA LEU A 52 1.79 -18.14 -5.12
C LEU A 52 2.13 -19.15 -4.02
N GLU A 53 1.14 -19.53 -3.22
CA GLU A 53 1.26 -20.60 -2.22
C GLU A 53 0.06 -21.55 -2.34
N ASN A 54 0.30 -22.81 -2.70
CA ASN A 54 -0.71 -23.88 -2.68
C ASN A 54 -2.05 -23.49 -3.32
N ARG A 55 -2.02 -23.04 -4.59
CA ARG A 55 -3.21 -22.56 -5.34
C ARG A 55 -3.93 -21.38 -4.67
N SER A 56 -3.22 -20.58 -3.87
CA SER A 56 -3.72 -19.34 -3.30
C SER A 56 -2.73 -18.23 -3.62
N ILE A 57 -3.27 -17.04 -3.84
CA ILE A 57 -2.44 -15.86 -4.03
C ILE A 57 -2.21 -15.22 -2.67
N LYS A 58 -0.96 -14.89 -2.38
CA LYS A 58 -0.59 -14.18 -1.17
C LYS A 58 -0.05 -12.81 -1.56
N ILE A 59 -0.70 -11.78 -1.06
CA ILE A 59 -0.33 -10.39 -1.29
C ILE A 59 0.43 -9.95 -0.04
N HIS A 60 1.61 -9.37 -0.22
CA HIS A 60 2.47 -8.90 0.86
C HIS A 60 2.73 -7.42 0.71
N TRP A 61 2.93 -6.71 1.81
CA TRP A 61 3.34 -5.31 1.82
C TRP A 61 4.13 -4.98 3.08
N LYS A 62 4.67 -3.77 3.14
CA LYS A 62 5.25 -3.19 4.37
C LYS A 62 4.51 -1.90 4.73
N PRO A 63 4.41 -1.56 6.02
CA PRO A 63 3.86 -0.28 6.44
C PRO A 63 4.67 0.88 5.85
N PRO A 64 4.01 2.01 5.50
CA PRO A 64 4.70 3.21 5.08
C PRO A 64 5.46 3.84 6.27
N PRO A 65 6.54 4.60 6.02
CA PRO A 65 7.16 5.43 7.05
C PRO A 65 6.11 6.30 7.76
N THR A 66 6.20 6.40 9.09
CA THR A 66 5.23 7.12 9.90
C THR A 66 5.88 7.88 11.04
N ILE A 67 5.21 8.92 11.52
CA ILE A 67 5.56 9.65 12.74
C ILE A 67 5.00 8.92 13.96
N GLY A 68 5.83 8.67 14.98
CA GLY A 68 5.40 7.97 16.19
C GLY A 68 5.45 6.45 16.04
N SER A 69 4.51 5.73 16.67
CA SER A 69 4.58 4.26 16.78
C SER A 69 4.39 3.55 15.43
N ALA A 70 5.41 2.80 15.01
CA ALA A 70 5.39 1.91 13.85
C ALA A 70 5.01 0.45 14.21
N ARG A 71 4.43 0.21 15.39
CA ARG A 71 3.99 -1.13 15.82
C ARG A 71 2.86 -1.64 14.91
N LYS A 72 2.90 -2.92 14.52
CA LYS A 72 1.92 -3.55 13.61
C LYS A 72 0.47 -3.32 14.03
N LYS A 73 0.16 -3.48 15.32
CA LYS A 73 -1.17 -3.23 15.90
C LYS A 73 -1.71 -1.81 15.71
N CYS A 74 -0.87 -0.84 15.37
CA CYS A 74 -1.31 0.52 15.10
C CYS A 74 -2.02 0.65 13.76
N PHE A 75 -1.81 -0.28 12.83
CA PHE A 75 -2.27 -0.17 11.46
C PHE A 75 -3.49 -1.06 11.20
N LEU A 76 -4.40 -0.55 10.36
CA LEU A 76 -5.44 -1.34 9.73
C LEU A 76 -5.32 -1.16 8.22
N TYR A 77 -5.28 -2.27 7.50
CA TYR A 77 -5.16 -2.31 6.06
C TYR A 77 -6.49 -2.64 5.40
N GLN A 78 -6.63 -2.18 4.16
CA GLN A 78 -7.66 -2.63 3.25
C GLN A 78 -7.03 -3.15 1.97
N VAL A 79 -7.51 -4.30 1.50
CA VAL A 79 -7.10 -4.92 0.25
C VAL A 79 -8.26 -4.89 -0.72
N LYS A 80 -8.03 -4.37 -1.91
CA LYS A 80 -8.96 -4.38 -3.04
C LYS A 80 -8.38 -5.25 -4.13
N ILE A 81 -9.14 -6.28 -4.52
CA ILE A 81 -8.82 -7.17 -5.63
C ILE A 81 -9.92 -6.99 -6.67
N THR A 82 -9.59 -7.05 -7.96
CA THR A 82 -10.58 -6.98 -9.05
C THR A 82 -11.72 -7.97 -8.82
N ASP A 83 -12.96 -7.50 -8.99
CA ASP A 83 -14.21 -8.25 -8.82
C ASP A 83 -14.45 -8.83 -7.41
N HIS A 84 -13.73 -8.34 -6.40
CA HIS A 84 -13.89 -8.76 -5.01
C HIS A 84 -14.19 -7.59 -4.08
N ASN A 85 -14.92 -7.89 -3.00
CA ASN A 85 -15.17 -6.93 -1.94
C ASN A 85 -13.87 -6.54 -1.24
N ILE A 86 -13.82 -5.30 -0.77
CA ILE A 86 -12.69 -4.79 0.01
C ILE A 86 -12.60 -5.58 1.33
N ALA A 87 -11.44 -6.15 1.61
CA ALA A 87 -11.17 -6.87 2.85
C ALA A 87 -10.40 -6.00 3.83
N ASN A 88 -10.81 -5.97 5.10
CA ASN A 88 -10.03 -5.36 6.19
C ASN A 88 -9.04 -6.39 6.74
N VAL A 89 -7.79 -5.99 6.95
CA VAL A 89 -6.70 -6.87 7.36
C VAL A 89 -5.82 -6.15 8.38
N SER A 90 -5.49 -6.80 9.51
CA SER A 90 -4.55 -6.27 10.51
C SER A 90 -3.11 -6.70 10.27
N GLU A 91 -2.92 -7.75 9.46
CA GLU A 91 -1.63 -8.29 9.08
C GLU A 91 -1.03 -7.57 7.87
N GLU A 92 0.27 -7.76 7.66
CA GLU A 92 1.03 -7.21 6.52
C GLU A 92 0.96 -8.13 5.28
N ASN A 93 -0.01 -9.04 5.27
CA ASN A 93 -0.29 -9.93 4.16
C ASN A 93 -1.76 -10.32 4.09
N TYR A 94 -2.22 -10.70 2.91
CA TYR A 94 -3.57 -11.22 2.69
C TYR A 94 -3.54 -12.42 1.76
N LYS A 95 -4.21 -13.49 2.19
CA LYS A 95 -4.37 -14.70 1.39
C LYS A 95 -5.70 -14.67 0.68
N TYR A 96 -5.64 -14.70 -0.64
CA TYR A 96 -6.78 -14.75 -1.54
C TYR A 96 -6.94 -16.18 -2.11
N PRO A 97 -7.98 -16.93 -1.69
CA PRO A 97 -8.23 -18.27 -2.20
C PRO A 97 -8.64 -18.22 -3.68
N PHE A 98 -7.91 -18.94 -4.52
CA PHE A 98 -7.97 -18.77 -5.95
C PHE A 98 -8.88 -19.83 -6.58
N HIS A 99 -10.14 -19.47 -6.83
CA HIS A 99 -11.08 -20.39 -7.47
C HIS A 99 -11.20 -20.14 -8.99
N LYS A 100 -11.28 -18.89 -9.47
CA LYS A 100 -11.25 -18.51 -10.90
C LYS A 100 -10.87 -17.02 -11.06
N PRO A 101 -9.66 -16.66 -11.52
CA PRO A 101 -9.31 -15.25 -11.73
C PRO A 101 -10.05 -14.65 -12.93
N ALA A 102 -10.44 -13.39 -12.81
CA ALA A 102 -10.78 -12.57 -13.97
C ALA A 102 -9.57 -12.43 -14.90
N LYS A 103 -9.82 -12.15 -16.19
CA LYS A 103 -8.74 -12.10 -17.20
C LYS A 103 -7.65 -11.06 -16.90
N ARG A 104 -7.99 -10.05 -16.08
CA ARG A 104 -7.09 -9.02 -15.59
C ARG A 104 -7.41 -8.82 -14.11
N CYS A 105 -6.59 -9.38 -13.23
CA CYS A 105 -6.74 -9.21 -11.79
C CYS A 105 -5.65 -8.28 -11.28
N ALA A 106 -6.02 -7.27 -10.51
CA ALA A 106 -5.11 -6.33 -9.89
C ALA A 106 -5.40 -6.23 -8.40
N ALA A 107 -4.34 -6.18 -7.60
CA ALA A 107 -4.41 -5.95 -6.17
C ALA A 107 -3.93 -4.54 -5.83
N GLN A 108 -4.67 -3.86 -4.94
CA GLN A 108 -4.28 -2.59 -4.35
C GLN A 108 -4.47 -2.67 -2.84
N VAL A 109 -3.60 -1.98 -2.09
CA VAL A 109 -3.64 -1.94 -0.63
C VAL A 109 -3.63 -0.49 -0.17
N ARG A 110 -4.41 -0.18 0.87
CA ARG A 110 -4.33 1.10 1.59
C ARG A 110 -4.27 0.87 3.09
N VAL A 111 -3.86 1.88 3.84
CA VAL A 111 -3.64 1.78 5.28
C VAL A 111 -4.14 3.02 6.01
N LYS A 112 -4.60 2.82 7.24
CA LYS A 112 -4.73 3.90 8.23
C LYS A 112 -4.11 3.47 9.54
N LYS A 113 -3.89 4.44 10.42
CA LYS A 113 -3.71 4.14 11.84
C LYS A 113 -5.06 3.96 12.51
N GLU A 114 -5.20 2.91 13.31
CA GLU A 114 -6.46 2.53 13.97
C GLU A 114 -6.41 2.76 15.48
N ILE A 115 -5.33 2.34 16.15
CA ILE A 115 -5.25 2.32 17.62
C ILE A 115 -4.36 3.44 18.18
N CYS A 116 -3.31 3.81 17.45
CA CYS A 116 -2.22 4.64 18.01
C CYS A 116 -2.39 6.15 17.77
N ILE A 117 -3.52 6.58 17.22
CA ILE A 117 -3.86 7.97 16.91
C ILE A 117 -5.39 8.13 16.93
N ALA A 118 -5.87 9.33 17.22
CA ALA A 118 -7.30 9.65 17.11
C ALA A 118 -7.78 9.80 15.66
N ASN A 119 -6.89 10.24 14.75
CA ASN A 119 -7.25 10.53 13.37
C ASN A 119 -7.15 9.27 12.49
N LYS A 120 -8.31 8.76 12.07
CA LYS A 120 -8.47 7.48 11.36
C LYS A 120 -8.61 7.65 9.84
N ILE A 121 -7.88 8.60 9.25
CA ILE A 121 -7.88 8.84 7.80
C ILE A 121 -7.16 7.72 7.06
N TRP A 122 -7.78 7.25 5.98
CA TRP A 122 -7.18 6.31 5.03
C TRP A 122 -6.11 6.97 4.15
N SER A 123 -5.03 6.25 3.88
CA SER A 123 -4.12 6.56 2.78
C SER A 123 -4.84 6.47 1.44
N GLU A 124 -4.19 7.01 0.41
CA GLU A 124 -4.51 6.61 -0.95
C GLU A 124 -4.28 5.11 -1.16
N TRP A 125 -4.86 4.56 -2.23
CA TRP A 125 -4.55 3.20 -2.67
C TRP A 125 -3.13 3.13 -3.20
N SER A 126 -2.46 2.00 -3.00
CA SER A 126 -1.19 1.69 -3.67
C SER A 126 -1.40 1.63 -5.19
N GLU A 127 -0.30 1.74 -5.93
CA GLU A 127 -0.30 1.36 -7.34
C GLU A 127 -0.82 -0.08 -7.50
N PRO A 128 -1.57 -0.36 -8.58
CA PRO A 128 -2.10 -1.69 -8.83
C PRO A 128 -0.97 -2.68 -9.16
N VAL A 129 -0.93 -3.79 -8.43
CA VAL A 129 -0.07 -4.92 -8.76
C VAL A 129 -0.88 -5.91 -9.58
N PHE A 130 -0.52 -6.06 -10.86
CA PHE A 130 -1.20 -6.98 -11.76
C PHE A 130 -0.79 -8.42 -11.51
N ILE A 131 -1.79 -9.28 -11.47
CA ILE A 131 -1.67 -10.71 -11.27
C ILE A 131 -1.77 -11.36 -12.65
N HIS A 132 -0.61 -11.58 -13.29
CA HIS A 132 -0.52 -12.15 -14.62
C HIS A 132 -0.36 -13.66 -14.58
N TYR A 133 -1.26 -14.37 -15.26
CA TYR A 133 -1.18 -15.82 -15.45
C TYR A 133 -0.79 -16.14 -16.90
N VAL A 134 0.12 -17.10 -17.06
CA VAL A 134 0.44 -17.73 -18.34
C VAL A 134 -0.17 -19.12 -18.31
N THR A 135 -1.00 -19.42 -19.32
CA THR A 135 -1.42 -20.78 -19.64
C THR A 135 -0.34 -21.41 -20.52
N TYR A 136 0.41 -22.36 -19.98
CA TYR A 136 1.25 -23.26 -20.77
C TYR A 136 0.37 -24.41 -21.24
N VAL A 137 0.50 -24.82 -22.49
CA VAL A 137 -0.09 -26.07 -22.96
C VAL A 137 1.07 -27.06 -23.03
N ASN A 138 0.98 -28.12 -22.24
CA ASN A 138 1.96 -29.18 -22.22
C ASN A 138 1.88 -29.96 -23.55
N ALA A 139 2.94 -30.69 -23.92
CA ALA A 139 2.99 -31.47 -25.17
C ALA A 139 1.84 -32.48 -25.34
N ASN A 140 1.15 -32.80 -24.24
CA ASN A 140 0.01 -33.72 -24.17
C ASN A 140 -1.34 -33.01 -24.40
N GLY A 141 -1.35 -31.70 -24.66
CA GLY A 141 -2.56 -30.88 -24.78
C GLY A 141 -3.10 -30.33 -23.45
N ASP A 142 -2.47 -30.68 -22.32
CA ASP A 142 -2.90 -30.24 -20.99
C ASP A 142 -2.50 -28.79 -20.71
N ALA A 143 -3.47 -27.92 -20.40
CA ALA A 143 -3.20 -26.54 -20.04
C ALA A 143 -2.80 -26.39 -18.56
N GLN A 144 -1.54 -26.02 -18.28
CA GLN A 144 -0.99 -25.75 -16.96
C GLN A 144 -0.84 -24.22 -16.73
N ARG A 145 -1.36 -23.68 -15.62
CA ARG A 145 -1.36 -22.23 -15.33
C ARG A 145 -0.27 -21.86 -14.33
N LEU A 146 0.62 -20.93 -14.68
CA LEU A 146 1.68 -20.39 -13.82
C LEU A 146 1.61 -18.85 -13.75
N LEU A 147 1.98 -18.24 -12.62
CA LEU A 147 2.10 -16.78 -12.48
C LEU A 147 3.46 -16.31 -13.00
N TRP A 148 3.51 -15.18 -13.71
CA TRP A 148 4.77 -14.57 -14.13
C TRP A 148 5.24 -13.56 -13.07
N GLU A 149 6.32 -13.87 -12.36
CA GLU A 149 7.02 -12.85 -11.58
C GLU A 149 7.91 -12.02 -12.51
N HIS A 150 7.66 -10.71 -12.56
CA HIS A 150 8.41 -9.74 -13.37
C HIS A 150 9.90 -9.59 -12.98
N GLN A 151 10.41 -10.42 -12.06
CA GLN A 151 11.73 -10.31 -11.44
C GLN A 151 12.75 -11.36 -11.94
N LYS A 152 12.38 -12.27 -12.86
CA LYS A 152 13.30 -13.30 -13.41
C LYS A 152 13.83 -13.04 -14.82
N ARG A 153 13.77 -11.80 -15.33
CA ARG A 153 14.26 -11.49 -16.69
C ARG A 153 15.78 -11.19 -16.77
N THR A 154 16.57 -11.76 -15.88
CA THR A 154 18.05 -11.67 -15.92
C THR A 154 18.76 -13.03 -15.87
N GLU A 155 18.06 -14.16 -15.64
CA GLU A 155 18.71 -15.48 -15.51
C GLU A 155 18.31 -16.52 -16.58
N MET A 156 17.46 -16.19 -17.56
CA MET A 156 17.13 -17.09 -18.68
C MET A 156 17.77 -16.66 -20.02
N ARG A 157 19.03 -16.19 -19.97
CA ARG A 157 19.89 -16.08 -21.16
C ARG A 157 21.12 -16.96 -21.00
N THR A 158 20.94 -18.27 -20.87
CA THR A 158 21.93 -19.30 -21.24
C THR A 158 21.24 -20.66 -21.16
N PHE A 159 20.47 -21.02 -22.19
CA PHE A 159 20.33 -22.41 -22.59
C PHE A 159 20.32 -22.41 -24.11
N ASP A 160 21.54 -22.28 -24.64
CA ASP A 160 21.85 -22.47 -26.04
C ASP A 160 21.85 -23.98 -26.29
N TYR A 161 20.77 -24.50 -26.89
CA TYR A 161 20.77 -25.81 -27.52
C TYR A 161 21.12 -25.62 -28.99
N ARG A 162 22.42 -25.70 -29.30
CA ARG A 162 22.90 -26.06 -30.63
C ARG A 162 23.76 -27.32 -30.51
N ASN A 163 23.12 -28.45 -30.81
CA ASN A 163 23.78 -29.66 -31.29
C ASN A 163 23.04 -30.05 -32.58
N VAL A 164 23.65 -29.73 -33.72
CA VAL A 164 23.67 -30.53 -34.95
C VAL A 164 25.14 -30.62 -35.35
#